data_AF-A0A2I1HFT7-F1
#
_entry.id   AF-A0A2I1HFT7-F1
#
_cell.length_a   1.000
_cell.length_b   1.000
_cell.length_c   1.000
_cell.angle_alpha   90.00
_cell.angle_beta   90.00
_cell.angle_gamma   90.00
#
_symmetry.space_group_name_H-M   'P 1'
#
loop_
_entity.id
_entity.type
_entity.pdbx_description
1 polymer ?
#
loop_
_entity_poly.entity_id
_entity_poly.type
_entity_poly.pdbx_seq_one_letter_code
_entity_poly.pdbx_strand_id
1 'polypeptide(L)'
;MLEQFWVDLIQNNRGKICYFHNWGGYDSILSMPSLFNLPGYEFEPMVNNGEVMCLTISNSKGKTQLTIKDSIRLLPGALGKLARDWKVETQKEHFPHYFYAYDLPSTIKYDGPIPPYVYFEPKRTSLADYEILAEQFKDNWSFLEVSRTYILGDVKALYQIMIAFFEAITSKFSIDPLSVVSAPSTAFKIWRTVQLPKLNGELLKVYDLSHTEIETISLKVRR
;
A
#
# COMPACT_ATOMS: atom_id res chain seq x y z
N MET A 1 11.89 -11.18 15.76
CA MET A 1 11.66 -9.76 15.37
C MET A 1 10.36 -9.61 14.59
N LEU A 2 10.21 -10.26 13.42
CA LEU A 2 8.99 -10.13 12.60
C LEU A 2 7.70 -10.64 13.29
N GLU A 3 7.78 -11.73 14.06
CA GLU A 3 6.64 -12.19 14.87
C GLU A 3 6.21 -11.12 15.88
N GLN A 4 7.17 -10.51 16.60
CA GLN A 4 6.89 -9.43 17.56
C GLN A 4 6.28 -8.22 16.86
N PHE A 5 6.79 -7.84 15.69
CA PHE A 5 6.19 -6.78 14.87
C PHE A 5 4.72 -7.06 14.58
N TRP A 6 4.36 -8.28 14.18
CA TRP A 6 2.98 -8.65 13.91
C TRP A 6 2.12 -8.68 15.17
N VAL A 7 2.64 -9.23 16.27
CA VAL A 7 1.96 -9.23 17.57
C VAL A 7 1.64 -7.79 18.01
N ASP A 8 2.63 -6.90 17.97
CA ASP A 8 2.47 -5.49 18.34
C ASP A 8 1.48 -4.79 17.41
N LEU A 9 1.58 -5.00 16.09
CA LEU A 9 0.70 -4.39 15.12
C LEU A 9 -0.76 -4.81 15.34
N ILE A 10 -1.03 -6.09 15.55
CA ILE A 10 -2.38 -6.62 15.79
C ILE A 10 -2.93 -6.12 17.12
N GLN A 11 -2.13 -6.17 18.20
CA GLN A 11 -2.58 -5.79 19.53
C GLN A 11 -2.93 -4.30 19.64
N ASN A 12 -2.14 -3.42 19.01
CA ASN A 12 -2.35 -1.98 19.05
C ASN A 12 -3.40 -1.47 18.05
N ASN A 13 -3.86 -2.32 17.13
CA ASN A 13 -4.79 -1.94 16.06
C ASN A 13 -6.03 -2.84 15.99
N ARG A 14 -6.47 -3.37 17.13
CA ARG A 14 -7.64 -4.27 17.20
C ARG A 14 -8.88 -3.66 16.54
N GLY A 15 -9.41 -4.37 15.53
CA GLY A 15 -10.59 -3.99 14.77
C GLY A 15 -10.37 -2.85 13.77
N LYS A 16 -9.13 -2.42 13.53
CA LYS A 16 -8.82 -1.35 12.57
C LYS A 16 -8.42 -1.90 11.20
N ILE A 17 -8.43 -1.01 10.22
CA ILE A 17 -7.85 -1.23 8.90
C ILE A 17 -6.46 -0.58 8.87
N CYS A 18 -5.45 -1.35 8.48
CA CYS A 18 -4.08 -0.88 8.27
C CYS A 18 -3.74 -0.95 6.77
N TYR A 19 -3.12 0.10 6.25
CA TYR A 19 -2.71 0.18 4.86
C TYR A 19 -1.20 -0.02 4.74
N PHE A 20 -0.81 -0.96 3.90
CA PHE A 20 0.56 -1.15 3.47
C PHE A 20 0.64 -0.75 1.99
N HIS A 21 1.72 -0.10 1.59
CA HIS A 21 1.91 0.30 0.19
C HIS A 21 2.66 -0.79 -0.56
N ASN A 22 2.06 -1.28 -1.65
CA ASN A 22 2.55 -2.44 -2.40
C ASN A 22 2.57 -3.72 -1.57
N TRP A 23 1.50 -3.96 -0.79
CA TRP A 23 1.37 -5.16 0.05
C TRP A 23 1.25 -6.46 -0.75
N GLY A 24 0.82 -6.43 -2.00
CA GLY A 24 0.94 -7.63 -2.86
C GLY A 24 2.38 -7.95 -3.28
N GLY A 25 3.34 -7.07 -2.99
CA GLY A 25 4.73 -7.13 -3.45
C GLY A 25 5.68 -7.94 -2.57
N TYR A 26 6.98 -7.64 -2.65
CA TYR A 26 8.03 -8.50 -2.10
C TYR A 26 8.14 -8.47 -0.57
N ASP A 27 8.12 -7.29 0.06
CA ASP A 27 8.39 -7.12 1.49
C ASP A 27 7.31 -7.77 2.38
N SER A 28 6.08 -7.81 1.88
CA SER A 28 4.95 -8.48 2.52
C SER A 28 5.08 -10.00 2.47
N ILE A 29 5.48 -10.56 1.32
CA ILE A 29 5.69 -12.00 1.13
C ILE A 29 6.79 -12.49 2.09
N LEU A 30 7.86 -11.70 2.29
CA LEU A 30 8.92 -12.05 3.23
C LEU A 30 8.48 -12.04 4.70
N SER A 31 7.49 -11.22 5.06
CA SER A 31 7.00 -11.09 6.43
C SER A 31 5.79 -11.98 6.76
N MET A 32 5.10 -12.48 5.74
CA MET A 32 3.92 -13.35 5.88
C MET A 32 4.18 -14.67 6.64
N PRO A 33 5.29 -15.41 6.45
CA PRO A 33 5.53 -16.63 7.22
C PRO A 33 5.50 -16.39 8.74
N SER A 34 6.10 -15.30 9.21
CA SER A 34 6.05 -14.93 10.63
C SER A 34 4.65 -14.52 11.10
N LEU A 35 3.82 -13.97 10.22
CA LEU A 35 2.43 -13.67 10.53
C LEU A 35 1.59 -14.95 10.67
N PHE A 36 1.69 -15.85 9.68
CA PHE A 36 0.87 -17.07 9.62
C PHE A 36 1.25 -18.11 10.67
N ASN A 37 2.47 -18.02 11.21
CA ASN A 37 2.90 -18.87 12.33
C ASN A 37 2.34 -18.41 13.69
N LEU A 38 1.69 -17.24 13.78
CA LEU A 38 1.13 -16.77 15.05
C LEU A 38 -0.07 -17.64 15.48
N PRO A 39 -0.06 -18.21 16.70
CA PRO A 39 -1.14 -19.05 17.16
C PRO A 39 -2.38 -18.24 17.53
N GLY A 40 -3.57 -18.85 17.37
CA GLY A 40 -4.84 -18.28 17.82
C GLY A 40 -5.47 -17.26 16.87
N TYR A 41 -4.90 -17.11 15.66
CA TYR A 41 -5.45 -16.28 14.60
C TYR A 41 -5.90 -17.11 13.40
N GLU A 42 -6.94 -16.62 12.73
CA GLU A 42 -7.45 -17.10 11.45
C GLU A 42 -7.22 -16.03 10.39
N PHE A 43 -6.94 -16.47 9.16
CA PHE A 43 -6.47 -15.61 8.08
C PHE A 43 -7.36 -15.79 6.84
N GLU A 44 -8.01 -14.71 6.42
CA GLU A 44 -8.89 -14.67 5.25
C GLU A 44 -8.32 -13.72 4.19
N PRO A 45 -7.54 -14.23 3.22
CA PRO A 45 -6.98 -13.42 2.15
C PRO A 45 -8.02 -13.18 1.04
N MET A 46 -8.05 -11.95 0.52
CA MET A 46 -8.71 -11.59 -0.73
C MET A 46 -7.63 -11.45 -1.81
N VAL A 47 -7.66 -12.36 -2.79
CA VAL A 47 -6.64 -12.49 -3.83
C VAL A 47 -7.24 -12.13 -5.19
N ASN A 48 -6.47 -11.42 -6.02
CA ASN A 48 -6.81 -11.16 -7.41
C ASN A 48 -5.58 -11.42 -8.28
N ASN A 49 -5.73 -12.25 -9.32
CA ASN A 49 -4.64 -12.64 -10.23
C ASN A 49 -3.36 -13.12 -9.51
N GLY A 50 -3.52 -13.84 -8.40
CA GLY A 50 -2.39 -14.37 -7.61
C GLY A 50 -1.78 -13.39 -6.61
N GLU A 51 -2.26 -12.14 -6.54
CA GLU A 51 -1.75 -11.13 -5.60
C GLU A 51 -2.74 -10.87 -4.47
N VAL A 52 -2.25 -10.81 -3.23
CA VAL A 52 -3.06 -10.50 -2.05
C VAL A 52 -3.38 -9.00 -2.02
N MET A 53 -4.68 -8.67 -2.10
CA MET A 53 -5.15 -7.28 -2.05
C MET A 53 -5.58 -6.86 -0.65
N CYS A 54 -6.10 -7.79 0.12
CA CYS A 54 -6.57 -7.58 1.48
C CYS A 54 -6.37 -8.87 2.28
N LEU A 55 -6.09 -8.73 3.57
CA LEU A 55 -6.01 -9.85 4.50
C LEU A 55 -6.79 -9.49 5.77
N THR A 56 -7.84 -10.24 6.06
CA THR A 56 -8.56 -10.14 7.34
C THR A 56 -7.97 -11.14 8.31
N ILE A 57 -7.63 -10.65 9.50
CA ILE A 57 -7.09 -11.44 10.61
C ILE A 57 -8.14 -11.46 11.70
N SER A 58 -8.60 -12.65 12.06
CA SER A 58 -9.61 -12.88 13.11
C SER A 58 -9.01 -13.71 14.24
N ASN A 59 -9.58 -13.63 15.44
CA ASN A 59 -9.23 -14.57 16.50
C ASN A 59 -10.04 -15.87 16.35
N SER A 60 -9.72 -16.89 17.14
CA SER A 60 -10.46 -18.18 17.19
C SER A 60 -11.95 -18.09 17.53
N LYS A 61 -12.47 -16.90 17.87
CA LYS A 61 -13.90 -16.64 18.11
C LYS A 61 -14.56 -15.93 16.93
N GLY A 62 -13.88 -15.81 15.79
CA GLY A 62 -14.35 -15.12 14.60
C GLY A 62 -14.37 -13.59 14.71
N LYS A 63 -13.80 -13.00 15.77
CA LYS A 63 -13.75 -11.54 15.91
C LYS A 63 -12.57 -10.98 15.14
N THR A 64 -12.82 -10.08 14.18
CA THR A 64 -11.78 -9.35 13.45
C THR A 64 -10.83 -8.61 14.40
N GLN A 65 -9.55 -8.89 14.25
CA GLN A 65 -8.46 -8.28 15.00
C GLN A 65 -7.74 -7.22 14.16
N LEU A 66 -7.53 -7.47 12.87
CA LEU A 66 -6.89 -6.49 11.99
C LEU A 66 -7.31 -6.77 10.55
N THR A 67 -7.50 -5.73 9.76
CA THR A 67 -7.64 -5.86 8.31
C THR A 67 -6.48 -5.13 7.64
N ILE A 68 -5.69 -5.84 6.86
CA ILE A 68 -4.60 -5.25 6.07
C ILE A 68 -5.12 -5.01 4.65
N LYS A 69 -4.91 -3.80 4.11
CA LYS A 69 -5.24 -3.46 2.73
C LYS A 69 -4.02 -2.96 1.96
N ASP A 70 -3.93 -3.35 0.70
CA ASP A 70 -2.91 -2.86 -0.22
C ASP A 70 -3.29 -1.50 -0.80
N SER A 71 -2.64 -0.43 -0.35
CA SER A 71 -2.92 0.93 -0.83
C SER A 71 -2.56 1.15 -2.30
N ILE A 72 -1.64 0.36 -2.89
CA ILE A 72 -1.28 0.52 -4.31
C ILE A 72 -2.46 0.18 -5.24
N ARG A 73 -3.41 -0.63 -4.74
CA ARG A 73 -4.62 -0.98 -5.47
C ARG A 73 -5.58 0.20 -5.56
N LEU A 74 -5.57 1.08 -4.55
CA LEU A 74 -6.36 2.31 -4.53
C LEU A 74 -5.65 3.45 -5.26
N LEU A 75 -4.34 3.57 -5.04
CA LEU A 75 -3.49 4.63 -5.58
C LEU A 75 -2.28 4.01 -6.30
N PRO A 76 -2.43 3.68 -7.60
CA PRO A 76 -1.36 3.08 -8.37
C PRO A 76 -0.21 4.08 -8.59
N GLY A 77 0.98 3.73 -8.13
CA GLY A 77 2.17 4.55 -8.31
C GLY A 77 3.18 4.34 -7.18
N ALA A 78 4.43 4.72 -7.41
CA ALA A 78 5.44 4.71 -6.36
C ALA A 78 5.12 5.76 -5.29
N LEU A 79 5.31 5.41 -4.01
CA LEU A 79 5.01 6.29 -2.86
C LEU A 79 5.57 7.71 -3.01
N GLY A 80 6.83 7.86 -3.43
CA GLY A 80 7.45 9.18 -3.63
C GLY A 80 6.80 10.01 -4.75
N LYS A 81 6.26 9.37 -5.80
CA LYS A 81 5.48 10.08 -6.83
C LYS A 81 4.14 10.51 -6.26
N LEU A 82 3.46 9.62 -5.54
CA LEU A 82 2.16 9.91 -4.92
C LEU A 82 2.28 11.06 -3.91
N ALA A 83 3.34 11.10 -3.10
CA ALA A 83 3.57 12.17 -2.15
C ALA A 83 3.63 13.56 -2.84
N ARG A 84 4.28 13.63 -4.00
CA ARG A 84 4.34 14.86 -4.82
C ARG A 84 3.01 15.18 -5.49
N ASP A 85 2.38 14.19 -6.13
CA ASP A 85 1.12 14.38 -6.85
C ASP A 85 -0.01 14.87 -5.93
N TRP A 86 -0.07 14.30 -4.71
CA TRP A 86 -1.03 14.67 -3.67
C TRP A 86 -0.59 15.85 -2.82
N LYS A 87 0.62 16.39 -3.05
CA LYS A 87 1.18 17.56 -2.36
C LYS A 87 1.15 17.44 -0.85
N VAL A 88 1.45 16.26 -0.33
CA VAL A 88 1.51 16.03 1.12
C VAL A 88 2.78 16.67 1.70
N GLU A 89 2.76 16.98 2.99
CA GLU A 89 3.88 17.62 3.67
C GLU A 89 5.14 16.75 3.68
N THR A 90 4.98 15.46 4.01
CA THR A 90 6.11 14.52 4.10
C THR A 90 6.45 14.00 2.71
N GLN A 91 7.58 14.45 2.18
CA GLN A 91 8.15 13.91 0.94
C GLN A 91 9.07 12.74 1.25
N LYS A 92 9.20 11.83 0.28
CA LYS A 92 10.09 10.68 0.41
C LYS A 92 11.54 11.12 0.29
N GLU A 93 12.36 10.75 1.27
CA GLU A 93 13.78 11.07 1.31
C GLU A 93 14.63 10.08 0.49
N HIS A 94 15.94 10.29 0.49
CA HIS A 94 16.92 9.45 -0.21
C HIS A 94 17.62 8.50 0.76
N PHE A 95 17.89 7.28 0.32
CA PHE A 95 18.51 6.24 1.16
C PHE A 95 19.52 5.41 0.35
N PRO A 96 20.64 4.95 0.94
CA PRO A 96 21.62 4.10 0.27
C PRO A 96 21.15 2.63 0.25
N HIS A 97 20.26 2.30 -0.69
CA HIS A 97 19.59 1.00 -0.82
C HIS A 97 20.54 -0.20 -0.94
N TYR A 98 21.77 0.01 -1.40
CA TYR A 98 22.77 -1.04 -1.63
C TYR A 98 23.87 -1.07 -0.58
N PHE A 99 23.81 -0.20 0.44
CA PHE A 99 24.84 -0.16 1.47
C PHE A 99 24.79 -1.41 2.35
N TYR A 100 25.96 -2.04 2.49
CA TYR A 100 26.14 -3.24 3.30
C TYR A 100 27.57 -3.28 3.84
N ALA A 101 27.71 -3.18 5.17
CA ALA A 101 28.99 -3.19 5.86
C ALA A 101 29.41 -4.62 6.23
N TYR A 102 29.47 -5.50 5.24
CA TYR A 102 29.92 -6.91 5.31
C TYR A 102 28.99 -7.89 6.06
N ASP A 103 28.35 -7.46 7.14
CA ASP A 103 27.38 -8.22 7.92
C ASP A 103 26.26 -7.33 8.49
N LEU A 104 25.15 -7.94 8.90
CA LEU A 104 23.97 -7.26 9.46
C LEU A 104 24.30 -6.48 10.74
N PRO A 105 24.91 -7.07 11.80
CA PRO A 105 25.32 -6.34 12.99
C PRO A 105 26.17 -5.10 12.71
N SER A 106 27.17 -5.22 11.84
CA SER A 106 28.08 -4.14 11.44
C SER A 106 27.34 -3.07 10.63
N THR A 107 26.43 -3.46 9.74
CA THR A 107 25.61 -2.52 8.96
C THR A 107 24.68 -1.72 9.86
N ILE A 108 23.97 -2.38 10.78
CA ILE A 108 23.02 -1.73 11.69
C ILE A 108 23.74 -0.77 12.64
N LYS A 109 24.94 -1.13 13.10
CA LYS A 109 25.75 -0.30 14.01
C LYS A 109 26.65 0.70 13.29
N TYR A 110 26.58 0.77 11.96
CA TYR A 110 27.43 1.66 11.19
C TYR A 110 27.18 3.10 11.57
N ASP A 111 28.26 3.77 11.94
CA ASP A 111 28.34 5.16 12.36
C ASP A 111 29.66 5.71 11.80
N GLY A 112 29.57 6.57 10.79
CA GLY A 112 30.73 7.05 10.05
C GLY A 112 30.35 7.86 8.81
N PRO A 113 31.24 8.00 7.82
CA PRO A 113 30.96 8.76 6.60
C PRO A 113 29.72 8.27 5.85
N ILE A 114 28.99 9.17 5.19
CA ILE A 114 27.90 8.78 4.30
C ILE A 114 28.40 7.81 3.20
N PRO A 115 27.63 6.76 2.86
CA PRO A 115 28.01 5.88 1.76
C PRO A 115 28.21 6.65 0.44
N PRO A 116 29.17 6.26 -0.42
CA PRO A 116 29.31 6.86 -1.74
C PRO A 116 28.07 6.62 -2.61
N TYR A 117 27.86 7.49 -3.61
CA TYR A 117 26.70 7.46 -4.51
C TYR A 117 26.40 6.08 -5.14
N VAL A 118 27.41 5.24 -5.35
CA VAL A 118 27.25 3.86 -5.86
C VAL A 118 26.29 3.01 -5.02
N TYR A 119 26.10 3.34 -3.73
CA TYR A 119 25.18 2.63 -2.86
C TYR A 119 23.72 3.13 -2.95
N PHE A 120 23.45 4.13 -3.77
CA PHE A 120 22.11 4.70 -3.98
C PHE A 120 21.54 4.18 -5.31
N GLU A 121 20.24 3.87 -5.30
CA GLU A 121 19.53 3.49 -6.52
C GLU A 121 19.32 4.72 -7.42
N PRO A 122 19.90 4.79 -8.63
CA PRO A 122 19.84 5.97 -9.48
C PRO A 122 18.42 6.39 -9.90
N LYS A 123 17.47 5.43 -9.95
CA LYS A 123 16.05 5.74 -10.22
C LYS A 123 15.35 6.45 -9.05
N ARG A 124 15.94 6.44 -7.86
CA ARG A 124 15.36 6.99 -6.61
C ARG A 124 16.13 8.19 -6.09
N THR A 125 17.42 8.30 -6.40
CA THR A 125 18.30 9.36 -5.93
C THR A 125 19.16 9.83 -7.08
N SER A 126 19.00 11.08 -7.50
CA SER A 126 19.89 11.67 -8.51
C SER A 126 21.25 12.01 -7.89
N LEU A 127 22.27 12.24 -8.75
CA LEU A 127 23.57 12.69 -8.26
C LEU A 127 23.46 14.03 -7.50
N ALA A 128 22.62 14.96 -7.99
CA ALA A 128 22.38 16.24 -7.35
C ALA A 128 21.72 16.08 -5.96
N ASP A 129 20.72 15.20 -5.84
CA ASP A 129 20.09 14.92 -4.54
C ASP A 129 21.09 14.28 -3.56
N TYR A 130 21.96 13.41 -4.07
CA TYR A 130 23.03 12.81 -3.28
C TYR A 130 24.04 13.84 -2.79
N GLU A 131 24.47 14.78 -3.63
CA GLU A 131 25.40 15.84 -3.24
C GLU A 131 24.83 16.71 -2.11
N ILE A 132 23.55 17.04 -2.17
CA ILE A 132 22.84 17.75 -1.09
C ILE A 132 22.85 16.91 0.20
N LEU A 133 22.52 15.62 0.10
CA LEU A 133 22.52 14.69 1.24
C LEU A 133 23.91 14.52 1.84
N ALA A 134 24.95 14.45 1.02
CA ALA A 134 26.33 14.28 1.45
C ALA A 134 26.82 15.50 2.24
N GLU A 135 26.41 16.71 1.86
CA GLU A 135 26.72 17.92 2.63
C GLU A 135 25.97 17.93 3.98
N GLN A 136 24.71 17.49 4.02
CA GLN A 136 23.93 17.38 5.26
C GLN A 136 24.57 16.41 6.27
N PHE A 137 25.18 15.33 5.77
CA PHE A 137 25.83 14.30 6.58
C PHE A 137 27.37 14.36 6.50
N LYS A 138 27.96 15.56 6.27
CA LYS A 138 29.41 15.67 6.12
C LYS A 138 30.18 15.20 7.36
N ASP A 139 29.59 15.41 8.54
CA ASP A 139 30.27 15.16 9.82
C ASP A 139 30.10 13.69 10.23
N ASN A 140 28.87 13.17 10.19
CA ASN A 140 28.58 11.79 10.54
C ASN A 140 27.25 11.30 9.95
N TRP A 141 27.21 10.02 9.59
CA TRP A 141 26.03 9.30 9.12
C TRP A 141 25.86 8.00 9.90
N SER A 142 24.72 7.88 10.58
CA SER A 142 24.36 6.66 11.33
C SER A 142 23.32 5.87 10.56
N PHE A 143 23.64 4.62 10.21
CA PHE A 143 22.71 3.76 9.47
C PHE A 143 21.38 3.61 10.19
N LEU A 144 21.43 3.35 11.51
CA LEU A 144 20.23 3.10 12.31
C LEU A 144 19.33 4.33 12.39
N GLU A 145 19.88 5.51 12.68
CA GLU A 145 19.09 6.74 12.85
C GLU A 145 18.51 7.24 11.53
N VAL A 146 19.29 7.16 10.45
CA VAL A 146 18.79 7.52 9.11
C VAL A 146 17.75 6.52 8.62
N SER A 147 17.95 5.21 8.85
CA SER A 147 16.94 4.19 8.51
C SER A 147 15.63 4.42 9.27
N ARG A 148 15.69 4.73 10.57
CA ARG A 148 14.51 5.03 11.38
C ARG A 148 13.74 6.24 10.84
N THR A 149 14.46 7.32 10.54
CA THR A 149 13.86 8.54 10.00
C THR A 149 13.22 8.29 8.64
N TYR A 150 13.93 7.61 7.75
CA TYR A 150 13.46 7.26 6.41
C TYR A 150 12.20 6.37 6.44
N ILE A 151 12.21 5.28 7.24
CA ILE A 151 11.07 4.37 7.37
C ILE A 151 9.87 5.10 7.99
N LEU A 152 10.09 5.92 9.02
CA LEU A 152 9.03 6.72 9.63
C LEU A 152 8.45 7.75 8.64
N GLY A 153 9.31 8.37 7.83
CA GLY A 153 8.93 9.26 6.74
C GLY A 153 8.01 8.58 5.73
N ASP A 154 8.34 7.36 5.30
CA ASP A 154 7.51 6.56 4.40
C ASP A 154 6.12 6.26 5.00
N VAL A 155 6.06 5.88 6.29
CA VAL A 155 4.78 5.62 6.98
C VAL A 155 3.94 6.91 7.09
N LYS A 156 4.57 8.03 7.44
CA LYS A 156 3.89 9.35 7.53
C LYS A 156 3.39 9.82 6.17
N ALA A 157 4.21 9.71 5.12
CA ALA A 157 3.83 10.07 3.76
C ALA A 157 2.63 9.24 3.30
N LEU A 158 2.67 7.92 3.50
CA LEU A 158 1.53 7.05 3.19
C LEU A 158 0.27 7.46 3.95
N TYR A 159 0.37 7.72 5.25
CA TYR A 159 -0.76 8.19 6.05
C TYR A 159 -1.37 9.48 5.48
N GLN A 160 -0.55 10.50 5.19
CA GLN A 160 -1.01 11.77 4.63
C GLN A 160 -1.66 11.60 3.25
N ILE A 161 -1.09 10.75 2.39
CA ILE A 161 -1.65 10.44 1.07
C ILE A 161 -3.03 9.79 1.21
N MET A 162 -3.16 8.81 2.12
CA MET A 162 -4.43 8.10 2.33
C MET A 162 -5.51 9.04 2.87
N ILE A 163 -5.16 9.93 3.81
CA ILE A 163 -6.10 10.94 4.32
C ILE A 163 -6.56 11.88 3.20
N ALA A 164 -5.64 12.42 2.41
CA ALA A 164 -5.98 13.30 1.29
C ALA A 164 -6.90 12.61 0.27
N PHE A 165 -6.65 11.34 -0.03
CA PHE A 165 -7.50 10.52 -0.89
C PHE A 165 -8.90 10.28 -0.28
N PHE A 166 -8.97 9.95 1.01
CA PHE A 166 -10.22 9.72 1.73
C PHE A 166 -11.09 10.97 1.79
N GLU A 167 -10.47 12.12 2.07
CA GLU A 167 -11.14 13.43 2.04
C GLU A 167 -11.66 13.74 0.64
N ALA A 168 -10.87 13.50 -0.41
CA ALA A 168 -11.29 13.73 -1.79
C ALA A 168 -12.51 12.88 -2.18
N ILE A 169 -12.53 11.60 -1.80
CA ILE A 169 -13.66 10.71 -2.10
C ILE A 169 -14.90 11.09 -1.30
N THR A 170 -14.72 11.34 -0.01
CA THR A 170 -15.84 11.65 0.90
C THR A 170 -16.49 12.97 0.51
N SER A 171 -15.68 14.03 0.31
CA SER A 171 -16.19 15.37 -0.02
C SER A 171 -16.84 15.45 -1.40
N LYS A 172 -16.29 14.77 -2.41
CA LYS A 172 -16.79 14.88 -3.80
C LYS A 172 -17.89 13.88 -4.14
N PHE A 173 -17.90 12.71 -3.51
CA PHE A 173 -18.78 11.61 -3.92
C PHE A 173 -19.59 11.00 -2.77
N SER A 174 -19.39 11.44 -1.51
CA SER A 174 -20.10 10.89 -0.33
C SER A 174 -19.96 9.37 -0.20
N ILE A 175 -18.81 8.84 -0.60
CA ILE A 175 -18.50 7.41 -0.49
C ILE A 175 -17.63 7.19 0.73
N ASP A 176 -17.99 6.18 1.53
CA ASP A 176 -17.13 5.67 2.59
C ASP A 176 -15.83 5.09 1.98
N PRO A 177 -14.66 5.71 2.22
CA PRO A 177 -13.41 5.24 1.65
C PRO A 177 -12.95 3.89 2.21
N LEU A 178 -13.43 3.49 3.40
CA LEU A 178 -13.08 2.21 4.00
C LEU A 178 -13.80 1.03 3.35
N SER A 179 -14.85 1.30 2.57
CA SER A 179 -15.62 0.27 1.87
C SER A 179 -15.04 -0.16 0.52
N VAL A 180 -14.00 0.55 0.02
CA VAL A 180 -13.36 0.25 -1.26
C VAL A 180 -11.99 -0.38 -1.05
N VAL A 181 -11.55 -1.14 -2.06
CA VAL A 181 -10.31 -1.94 -2.02
C VAL A 181 -9.42 -1.73 -3.24
N SER A 182 -9.91 -1.03 -4.27
CA SER A 182 -9.15 -0.71 -5.47
C SER A 182 -9.68 0.52 -6.21
N ALA A 183 -8.88 1.09 -7.11
CA ALA A 183 -9.28 2.19 -7.98
C ALA A 183 -10.48 1.81 -8.88
N PRO A 184 -10.51 0.63 -9.54
CA PRO A 184 -11.71 0.18 -10.26
C PRO A 184 -12.94 0.04 -9.36
N SER A 185 -12.79 -0.54 -8.16
CA SER A 185 -13.88 -0.66 -7.17
C SER A 185 -14.42 0.72 -6.77
N THR A 186 -13.52 1.69 -6.58
CA THR A 186 -13.85 3.08 -6.27
C THR A 186 -14.60 3.74 -7.42
N ALA A 187 -14.07 3.66 -8.65
CA ALA A 187 -14.69 4.24 -9.84
C ALA A 187 -16.08 3.66 -10.10
N PHE A 188 -16.23 2.34 -9.98
CA PHE A 188 -17.52 1.67 -10.16
C PHE A 188 -18.52 2.07 -9.08
N LYS A 189 -18.07 2.22 -7.83
CA LYS A 189 -18.93 2.71 -6.74
C LYS A 189 -19.41 4.13 -7.01
N ILE A 190 -18.50 5.04 -7.41
CA ILE A 190 -18.85 6.42 -7.83
C ILE A 190 -19.86 6.41 -8.97
N TRP A 191 -19.63 5.59 -9.99
CA TRP A 191 -20.53 5.51 -11.12
C TRP A 191 -21.94 5.07 -10.68
N ARG A 192 -22.04 4.00 -9.87
CA ARG A 192 -23.33 3.50 -9.38
C ARG A 192 -24.05 4.48 -8.45
N THR A 193 -23.34 5.18 -7.57
CA THR A 193 -23.97 6.02 -6.55
C THR A 193 -24.21 7.46 -7.01
N VAL A 194 -23.43 7.95 -7.97
CA VAL A 194 -23.48 9.36 -8.41
C VAL A 194 -23.94 9.53 -9.85
N GLN A 195 -23.39 8.75 -10.79
CA GLN A 195 -23.63 8.98 -12.22
C GLN A 195 -24.90 8.26 -12.72
N LEU A 196 -25.08 7.00 -12.35
CA LEU A 196 -26.23 6.19 -12.76
C LEU A 196 -27.58 6.83 -12.35
N PRO A 197 -27.75 7.38 -11.13
CA PRO A 197 -28.99 8.08 -10.76
C PRO A 197 -29.29 9.30 -11.64
N LYS A 198 -28.25 10.04 -12.09
CA LYS A 198 -28.41 11.20 -12.98
C LYS A 198 -28.89 10.75 -14.36
N LEU A 199 -28.25 9.73 -14.93
CA LEU A 199 -28.62 9.17 -16.24
C LEU A 199 -30.07 8.63 -16.25
N ASN A 200 -30.46 7.94 -15.17
CA ASN A 200 -31.85 7.47 -15.03
C ASN A 200 -32.85 8.64 -14.94
N GLY A 201 -32.46 9.76 -14.30
CA GLY A 201 -33.24 10.99 -14.26
C GLY A 201 -33.40 11.66 -15.64
N GLU A 202 -32.43 11.48 -16.53
CA GLU A 202 -32.43 11.96 -17.92
C GLU A 202 -33.15 11.00 -18.90
N LEU A 203 -33.86 9.99 -18.38
CA LEU A 203 -34.56 8.95 -19.16
C LEU A 203 -33.63 8.10 -20.06
N LEU A 204 -32.32 8.13 -19.83
CA LEU A 204 -31.37 7.25 -20.51
C LEU A 204 -31.39 5.88 -19.85
N LYS A 205 -31.78 4.83 -20.61
CA LYS A 205 -31.72 3.44 -20.13
C LYS A 205 -30.29 2.92 -20.18
N VAL A 206 -29.72 2.64 -19.01
CA VAL A 206 -28.48 1.87 -18.89
C VAL A 206 -28.84 0.40 -18.71
N TYR A 207 -28.38 -0.45 -19.62
CA TYR A 207 -28.59 -1.89 -19.55
C TYR A 207 -27.44 -2.56 -18.80
N ASP A 208 -27.76 -3.38 -17.81
CA ASP A 208 -26.78 -4.25 -17.14
C ASP A 208 -26.59 -5.52 -17.97
N LEU A 209 -25.41 -5.68 -18.56
CA LEU A 209 -25.08 -6.83 -19.39
C LEU A 209 -24.40 -7.96 -18.62
N SER A 210 -24.10 -7.76 -17.34
CA SER A 210 -23.36 -8.73 -16.51
C SER A 210 -24.18 -9.96 -16.12
N HIS A 211 -25.50 -9.86 -16.26
CA HIS A 211 -26.46 -10.93 -16.00
C HIS A 211 -27.27 -11.35 -17.24
N THR A 212 -26.92 -10.86 -18.43
CA THR A 212 -27.55 -11.36 -19.65
C THR A 212 -27.06 -12.79 -19.88
N GLU A 213 -27.96 -13.76 -19.70
CA GLU A 213 -27.76 -15.10 -20.24
C GLU A 213 -27.54 -14.95 -21.74
N ILE A 214 -26.31 -15.21 -22.19
CA ILE A 214 -26.05 -15.38 -23.61
C ILE A 214 -26.75 -16.69 -23.95
N GLU A 215 -27.97 -16.61 -24.47
CA GLU A 215 -28.61 -17.74 -25.13
C GLU A 215 -27.66 -18.19 -26.24
N THR A 216 -26.92 -19.27 -25.98
CA THR A 216 -26.07 -19.91 -26.97
C THR A 216 -27.01 -20.46 -28.04
N ILE A 217 -27.23 -19.69 -29.11
CA ILE A 217 -27.98 -20.15 -30.27
C ILE A 217 -27.23 -21.36 -30.80
N SER A 218 -27.76 -22.54 -30.49
CA SER A 218 -27.28 -23.81 -31.00
C SER A 218 -27.47 -23.77 -32.53
N LEU A 219 -26.37 -23.51 -33.24
CA LEU A 219 -26.27 -23.79 -34.67
C LEU A 219 -26.42 -25.30 -34.85
N LYS A 220 -27.67 -25.77 -34.93
CA LYS A 220 -28.00 -27.07 -35.50
C LYS A 220 -27.53 -27.05 -36.96
N VAL A 221 -26.30 -27.49 -37.19
CA VAL A 221 -25.86 -27.97 -38.48
C VAL A 221 -26.72 -29.20 -38.78
N ARG A 222 -27.80 -28.99 -39.55
CA ARG A 222 -28.48 -30.07 -40.24
C ARG A 222 -27.50 -30.58 -41.29
N ARG A 223 -26.98 -31.79 -41.08
CA ARG A 223 -26.61 -32.68 -42.17
C ARG A 223 -27.82 -33.53 -42.52
#